data_AF-A0A8C9SB79-F1
#
_entry.id   AF-A0A8C9SB79-F1
#
_cell.length_a   1.000
_cell.length_b   1.000
_cell.length_c   1.000
_cell.angle_alpha   90.00
_cell.angle_beta   90.00
_cell.angle_gamma   90.00
#
_symmetry.space_group_name_H-M   'P 1'
#
loop_
_entity.id
_entity.type
_entity.pdbx_description
1 polymer ?
#
loop_
_entity_poly.entity_id
_entity_poly.type
_entity_poly.pdbx_seq_one_letter_code
_entity_poly.pdbx_strand_id
1 'polypeptide(L)'
;MYGLIFTHRSSTALHCPVSKFFSAQLLRNSSKMALDSHWLTSAEREQLVMELKATGWIEVEGRDALYKELGFKTFNQAFGFMSRVALEAEKLNHHPEWFNVYNKVQITLTTHDCGGLSKKDIKLAKFIDKVALAM
;
A
#
# COMPACT_ATOMS: atom_id res chain seq x y z
N MET A 1 27.77 -62.38 -30.85
CA MET A 1 28.58 -61.46 -31.69
C MET A 1 27.69 -60.87 -32.76
N TYR A 2 28.04 -59.67 -33.25
CA TYR A 2 27.30 -58.75 -34.13
C TYR A 2 26.43 -57.72 -33.40
N GLY A 3 27.00 -56.51 -33.28
CA GLY A 3 26.34 -55.30 -32.79
C GLY A 3 25.57 -54.57 -33.89
N LEU A 4 24.58 -53.79 -33.48
CA LEU A 4 23.99 -52.73 -34.28
C LEU A 4 24.11 -51.41 -33.54
N ILE A 5 24.61 -50.45 -34.29
CA ILE A 5 24.85 -49.04 -33.95
C ILE A 5 23.49 -48.35 -33.80
N PHE A 6 23.24 -47.69 -32.66
CA PHE A 6 22.21 -46.65 -32.57
C PHE A 6 22.87 -45.29 -32.36
N THR A 7 22.53 -44.38 -33.26
CA THR A 7 23.10 -43.06 -33.41
C THR A 7 22.67 -42.12 -32.28
N HIS A 8 23.62 -41.29 -31.86
CA HIS A 8 23.45 -40.19 -30.92
C HIS A 8 22.42 -39.19 -31.46
N ARG A 9 21.37 -38.88 -30.68
CA ARG A 9 20.62 -37.63 -30.85
C ARG A 9 20.72 -36.84 -29.55
N SER A 10 21.69 -35.92 -29.54
CA SER A 10 21.85 -34.91 -28.50
C SER A 10 20.60 -34.02 -28.48
N SER A 11 19.80 -34.12 -27.41
CA SER A 11 18.79 -33.12 -27.10
C SER A 11 19.48 -32.01 -26.32
N THR A 12 19.83 -30.93 -27.02
CA THR A 12 20.26 -29.70 -26.39
C THR A 12 19.07 -29.09 -25.65
N ALA A 13 19.14 -29.10 -24.32
CA ALA A 13 18.23 -28.33 -23.48
C ALA A 13 18.35 -26.85 -23.87
N LEU A 14 17.28 -26.31 -24.45
CA LEU A 14 17.09 -24.88 -24.63
C LEU A 14 17.10 -24.22 -23.24
N HIS A 15 18.24 -23.66 -22.85
CA HIS A 15 18.34 -22.75 -21.73
C HIS A 15 17.57 -21.48 -22.08
N CYS A 16 16.35 -21.37 -21.56
CA CYS A 16 15.51 -20.18 -21.67
C CYS A 16 16.00 -19.14 -20.63
N PRO A 17 16.53 -17.97 -21.03
CA PRO A 17 17.06 -16.99 -20.10
C PRO A 17 15.94 -16.04 -19.64
N VAL A 18 14.95 -16.56 -18.90
CA VAL A 18 13.89 -15.70 -18.31
C VAL A 18 14.15 -15.41 -16.82
N SER A 19 15.09 -16.11 -16.18
CA SER A 19 15.28 -16.04 -14.72
C SER A 19 16.04 -14.80 -14.21
N LYS A 20 16.78 -14.07 -15.07
CA LYS A 20 17.59 -12.92 -14.63
C LYS A 20 16.86 -11.58 -14.62
N PHE A 21 15.75 -11.43 -15.35
CA PHE A 21 14.98 -10.18 -15.36
C PHE A 21 14.03 -10.05 -14.16
N PHE A 22 13.46 -11.15 -13.67
CA PHE A 22 12.57 -11.14 -12.51
C PHE A 22 13.26 -10.74 -11.20
N SER A 23 14.50 -11.19 -11.00
CA SER A 23 15.23 -11.02 -9.74
C SER A 23 15.56 -9.55 -9.42
N ALA A 24 15.98 -8.76 -10.42
CA ALA A 24 16.33 -7.36 -10.21
C ALA A 24 15.11 -6.45 -9.95
N GLN A 25 13.92 -6.84 -10.40
CA GLN A 25 12.69 -6.07 -10.21
C GLN A 25 12.03 -6.40 -8.85
N LEU A 26 12.10 -7.66 -8.43
CA LEU A 26 11.71 -8.09 -7.09
C LEU A 26 12.60 -7.47 -6.00
N LEU A 27 13.92 -7.48 -6.18
CA LEU A 27 14.86 -6.86 -5.23
C LEU A 27 14.68 -5.33 -5.14
N ARG A 28 14.40 -4.66 -6.26
CA ARG A 28 14.08 -3.21 -6.28
C ARG A 28 12.74 -2.87 -5.62
N ASN A 29 11.73 -3.73 -5.75
CA ASN A 29 10.45 -3.52 -5.06
C ASN A 29 10.57 -3.75 -3.56
N SER A 30 11.35 -4.74 -3.13
CA SER A 30 11.58 -5.01 -1.71
C SER A 30 12.29 -3.85 -1.00
N SER A 31 13.33 -3.27 -1.60
CA SER A 31 14.04 -2.13 -1.01
C SER A 31 13.20 -0.85 -0.97
N LYS A 32 12.35 -0.62 -1.98
CA LYS A 32 11.40 0.51 -1.99
C LYS A 32 10.32 0.37 -0.91
N MET A 33 9.77 -0.82 -0.72
CA MET A 33 8.78 -1.09 0.34
C MET A 33 9.38 -0.90 1.74
N ALA A 34 10.64 -1.30 1.95
CA ALA A 34 11.34 -1.07 3.21
C ALA A 34 11.54 0.42 3.50
N LEU A 35 11.90 1.22 2.47
CA LEU A 35 12.08 2.67 2.61
C LEU A 35 10.76 3.40 2.94
N ASP A 36 9.64 2.94 2.37
CA ASP A 36 8.32 3.53 2.59
C ASP A 36 7.73 3.22 3.98
N SER A 37 8.29 2.24 4.69
CA SER A 37 7.84 1.78 6.02
C SER A 37 8.65 2.39 7.17
N HIS A 38 9.57 3.31 6.87
CA HIS A 38 10.32 4.05 7.89
C HIS A 38 9.50 5.28 8.35
N TRP A 39 9.69 5.70 9.61
CA TRP A 39 9.03 6.90 10.13
C TRP A 39 9.37 8.14 9.30
N LEU A 40 8.43 9.06 9.19
CA LEU A 40 8.63 10.34 8.51
C LEU A 40 9.73 11.15 9.21
N THR A 41 10.62 11.74 8.42
CA THR A 41 11.56 12.75 8.93
C THR A 41 10.82 14.04 9.32
N SER A 42 11.43 14.89 10.14
CA SER A 42 10.81 16.16 10.56
C SER A 42 10.42 17.05 9.39
N ALA A 43 11.27 17.14 8.37
CA ALA A 43 11.01 17.91 7.15
C ALA A 43 9.84 17.32 6.33
N GLU A 44 9.79 15.99 6.19
CA GLU A 44 8.67 15.33 5.51
C GLU A 44 7.36 15.49 6.27
N ARG A 45 7.40 15.39 7.61
CA ARG A 45 6.22 15.62 8.46
C ARG A 45 5.69 17.02 8.26
N GLU A 46 6.55 18.04 8.37
CA GLU A 46 6.13 19.44 8.25
C GLU A 46 5.40 19.70 6.94
N GLN A 47 5.94 19.21 5.81
CA GLN A 47 5.28 19.39 4.52
C GLN A 47 4.02 18.52 4.37
N LEU A 48 4.15 17.20 4.54
CA LEU A 48 3.10 16.24 4.15
C LEU A 48 1.94 16.23 5.13
N VAL A 49 2.19 16.40 6.42
CA VAL A 49 1.12 16.46 7.42
C VAL A 49 0.38 17.80 7.35
N MET A 50 1.06 18.91 7.04
CA MET A 50 0.34 20.17 6.82
C MET A 50 -0.61 20.11 5.62
N GLU A 51 -0.22 19.46 4.52
CA GLU A 51 -1.12 19.24 3.38
C GLU A 51 -2.38 18.45 3.78
N LEU A 52 -2.23 17.39 4.58
CA LEU A 52 -3.37 16.58 5.04
C LEU A 52 -4.22 17.31 6.09
N LYS A 53 -3.61 18.16 6.93
CA LYS A 53 -4.36 19.03 7.84
C LYS A 53 -5.26 20.00 7.09
N ALA A 54 -4.79 20.53 5.96
CA ALA A 54 -5.60 21.40 5.11
C ALA A 54 -6.83 20.69 4.51
N THR A 55 -6.82 19.36 4.40
CA THR A 55 -7.97 18.55 3.96
C THR A 55 -8.78 17.97 5.12
N GLY A 56 -8.48 18.35 6.38
CA GLY A 56 -9.27 17.98 7.56
C GLY A 56 -8.78 16.74 8.32
N TRP A 57 -7.57 16.25 8.05
CA TRP A 57 -6.90 15.28 8.93
C TRP A 57 -6.37 15.97 10.19
N ILE A 58 -6.37 15.28 11.32
CA ILE A 58 -5.80 15.75 12.58
C ILE A 58 -4.80 14.74 13.13
N GLU A 59 -3.84 15.19 13.92
CA GLU A 59 -2.95 14.28 14.66
C GLU A 59 -3.68 13.76 15.91
N VAL A 60 -3.48 12.49 16.23
CA VAL A 60 -4.06 11.86 17.43
C VAL A 60 -3.23 12.22 18.65
N GLU A 61 -3.88 12.68 19.72
CA GLU A 61 -3.17 12.99 20.97
C GLU A 61 -2.57 11.72 21.60
N GLY A 62 -1.29 11.77 21.98
CA GLY A 62 -0.60 10.66 22.62
C GLY A 62 -0.25 9.48 21.70
N ARG A 63 -0.50 9.58 20.39
CA ARG A 63 -0.20 8.53 19.41
C ARG A 63 0.28 9.13 18.09
N ASP A 64 1.37 8.59 17.53
CA ASP A 64 1.84 9.04 16.22
C ASP A 64 0.97 8.48 15.07
N ALA A 65 -0.18 9.11 14.88
CA ALA A 65 -1.21 8.70 13.94
C ALA A 65 -2.00 9.92 13.43
N LEU A 66 -2.63 9.76 12.27
CA LEU A 66 -3.57 10.73 11.70
C LEU A 66 -4.99 10.20 11.80
N TYR A 67 -5.93 11.08 12.09
CA TYR A 67 -7.36 10.78 12.20
C TYR A 67 -8.18 11.68 11.28
N LYS A 68 -9.27 11.13 10.72
CA LYS A 68 -10.30 11.89 10.01
C LYS A 68 -11.67 11.20 10.12
N GLU A 69 -12.71 11.99 10.32
CA GLU A 69 -14.11 11.54 10.21
C GLU A 69 -14.70 12.00 8.87
N LEU A 70 -15.35 11.09 8.16
CA LEU A 70 -16.05 11.34 6.91
C LEU A 70 -17.54 11.02 7.06
N GLY A 71 -18.40 11.89 6.52
CA GLY A 71 -19.84 11.70 6.46
C GLY A 71 -20.35 11.57 5.03
N PHE A 72 -21.19 10.57 4.76
CA PHE A 72 -21.80 10.29 3.47
C PHE A 72 -23.33 10.47 3.53
N LYS A 73 -24.05 10.35 2.41
CA LYS A 73 -25.53 10.47 2.45
C LYS A 73 -26.21 9.21 2.99
N THR A 74 -25.66 8.04 2.71
CA THR A 74 -26.25 6.75 3.08
C THR A 74 -25.16 5.74 3.46
N PHE A 75 -25.56 4.66 4.13
CA PHE A 75 -24.67 3.53 4.39
C PHE A 75 -24.10 2.91 3.11
N ASN A 76 -24.90 2.81 2.04
CA ASN A 76 -24.42 2.26 0.77
C ASN A 76 -23.28 3.09 0.17
N GLN A 77 -23.36 4.42 0.24
CA GLN A 77 -22.25 5.29 -0.17
C GLN A 77 -21.02 5.10 0.71
N ALA A 78 -21.20 5.10 2.04
CA ALA A 78 -20.10 4.90 2.99
C ALA A 78 -19.38 3.55 2.74
N PHE A 79 -20.13 2.46 2.55
CA PHE A 79 -19.55 1.15 2.30
C PHE A 79 -18.92 1.02 0.91
N GLY A 80 -19.47 1.73 -0.09
CA GLY A 80 -18.87 1.86 -1.42
C GLY A 80 -17.52 2.61 -1.38
N PHE A 81 -17.44 3.67 -0.58
CA PHE A 81 -16.19 4.37 -0.28
C PHE A 81 -15.19 3.41 0.39
N MET A 82 -15.60 2.72 1.46
CA MET A 82 -14.77 1.78 2.21
C MET A 82 -14.22 0.66 1.31
N SER A 83 -15.05 0.09 0.44
CA SER A 83 -14.63 -0.95 -0.51
C SER A 83 -13.50 -0.48 -1.44
N ARG A 84 -13.55 0.77 -1.91
CA ARG A 84 -12.47 1.33 -2.75
C ARG A 84 -11.17 1.54 -1.97
N VAL A 85 -11.28 1.99 -0.72
CA VAL A 85 -10.13 2.15 0.18
C VAL A 85 -9.50 0.80 0.49
N ALA A 86 -10.31 -0.24 0.74
CA ALA A 86 -9.82 -1.59 0.99
C ALA A 86 -8.99 -2.16 -0.18
N LEU A 87 -9.41 -1.91 -1.43
CA LEU A 87 -8.66 -2.34 -2.61
C LEU A 87 -7.29 -1.66 -2.73
N GLU A 88 -7.19 -0.37 -2.42
CA GLU A 88 -5.89 0.31 -2.44
C GLU A 88 -5.03 -0.09 -1.22
N ALA A 89 -5.65 -0.31 -0.06
CA ALA A 89 -4.97 -0.81 1.14
C ALA A 89 -4.25 -2.15 0.88
N GLU A 90 -4.93 -3.10 0.23
CA GLU A 90 -4.34 -4.38 -0.18
C GLU A 90 -3.16 -4.18 -1.14
N LYS A 91 -3.32 -3.31 -2.14
CA LYS A 91 -2.27 -3.01 -3.11
C LYS A 91 -1.04 -2.36 -2.47
N LEU A 92 -1.24 -1.50 -1.46
CA LEU A 92 -0.18 -0.86 -0.71
C LEU A 92 0.40 -1.77 0.40
N ASN A 93 -0.26 -2.90 0.68
CA ASN A 93 -0.03 -3.70 1.88
C ASN A 93 0.05 -2.81 3.13
N HIS A 94 -0.95 -1.94 3.28
CA HIS A 94 -1.07 -0.97 4.37
C HIS A 94 -2.55 -0.72 4.65
N HIS A 95 -3.00 -1.07 5.85
CA HIS A 95 -4.42 -1.09 6.19
C HIS A 95 -4.79 0.03 7.16
N PRO A 96 -5.95 0.68 6.99
CA PRO A 96 -6.43 1.66 7.96
C PRO A 96 -6.99 0.98 9.21
N GLU A 97 -6.94 1.67 10.33
CA GLU A 97 -7.84 1.40 11.45
C GLU A 97 -9.10 2.22 11.23
N TRP A 98 -10.29 1.62 11.27
CA TRP A 98 -11.52 2.39 11.07
C TRP A 98 -12.71 1.89 11.89
N PHE A 99 -13.66 2.79 12.08
CA PHE A 99 -14.95 2.53 12.70
C PHE A 99 -16.05 3.11 11.80
N ASN A 100 -17.08 2.33 11.51
CA ASN A 100 -18.20 2.75 10.67
C ASN A 100 -19.53 2.56 11.40
N VAL A 101 -20.35 3.61 11.41
CA VAL A 101 -21.74 3.58 11.85
C VAL A 101 -22.59 4.28 10.80
N TYR A 102 -23.40 3.50 10.10
CA TYR A 102 -24.26 3.97 9.02
C TYR A 102 -23.47 4.80 7.98
N ASN A 103 -23.75 6.09 7.86
CA ASN A 103 -23.14 6.98 6.89
C ASN A 103 -21.84 7.64 7.37
N LYS A 104 -21.34 7.31 8.56
CA LYS A 104 -20.10 7.89 9.12
C LYS A 104 -18.97 6.88 9.12
N VAL A 105 -17.78 7.30 8.67
CA VAL A 105 -16.57 6.49 8.69
C VAL A 105 -15.47 7.29 9.39
N GLN A 106 -14.99 6.77 10.50
CA GLN A 106 -13.87 7.30 11.28
C GLN A 106 -12.62 6.51 10.92
N ILE A 107 -11.55 7.19 10.53
CA ILE A 107 -10.34 6.55 9.99
C ILE A 107 -9.14 7.04 10.78
N THR A 108 -8.32 6.10 11.26
CA THR A 108 -7.02 6.33 11.87
C THR A 108 -5.94 5.65 11.04
N LEU A 109 -4.85 6.37 10.74
CA LEU A 109 -3.71 5.88 9.96
C LEU A 109 -2.43 6.00 10.78
N THR A 110 -1.72 4.88 10.89
CA THR A 110 -0.37 4.79 11.42
C THR A 110 0.30 3.53 10.86
N THR A 111 1.62 3.48 10.83
CA THR A 111 2.37 2.30 10.41
C THR A 111 2.87 1.54 11.63
N HIS A 112 2.27 0.37 11.88
CA HIS A 112 2.62 -0.48 13.02
C HIS A 112 4.08 -0.94 13.01
N ASP A 113 4.63 -1.26 11.84
CA ASP A 113 6.00 -1.77 11.69
C ASP A 113 7.07 -0.80 12.24
N CYS A 114 6.85 0.51 12.10
CA CYS A 114 7.75 1.54 12.61
C CYS A 114 7.20 2.29 13.84
N GLY A 115 6.04 1.90 14.36
CA GLY A 115 5.42 2.50 15.54
C GLY A 115 4.99 3.97 15.36
N GLY A 116 4.70 4.42 14.14
CA GLY A 116 4.36 5.82 13.86
C GLY A 116 4.02 6.11 12.41
N LEU A 117 3.97 7.39 12.04
CA LEU A 117 3.62 7.82 10.69
C LEU A 117 4.74 7.53 9.70
N SER A 118 4.38 6.93 8.57
CA SER A 118 5.27 6.67 7.43
C SER A 118 4.72 7.23 6.12
N LYS A 119 5.46 7.03 5.02
CA LYS A 119 5.00 7.39 3.67
C LYS A 119 3.78 6.58 3.24
N LYS A 120 3.57 5.38 3.78
CA LYS A 120 2.38 4.57 3.50
C LYS A 120 1.10 5.25 4.01
N ASP A 121 1.14 5.80 5.21
CA ASP A 121 0.02 6.56 5.79
C ASP A 121 -0.34 7.76 4.92
N ILE A 122 0.66 8.53 4.49
CA ILE A 122 0.45 9.70 3.63
C ILE A 122 -0.16 9.29 2.28
N LYS A 123 0.33 8.21 1.66
CA LYS A 123 -0.20 7.71 0.37
C LYS A 123 -1.65 7.28 0.50
N LEU A 124 -1.97 6.51 1.55
CA LEU A 124 -3.33 6.03 1.79
C LEU A 124 -4.28 7.19 2.14
N ALA A 125 -3.84 8.16 2.96
CA ALA A 125 -4.62 9.36 3.28
C ALA A 125 -4.98 10.17 2.04
N LYS A 126 -4.00 10.42 1.15
CA LYS A 126 -4.24 11.13 -0.12
C LYS A 126 -5.20 10.37 -1.04
N PHE A 127 -5.11 9.04 -1.06
CA PHE A 127 -6.06 8.21 -1.81
C PHE A 127 -7.48 8.29 -1.22
N ILE A 128 -7.60 8.19 0.11
CA ILE A 128 -8.87 8.36 0.82
C ILE A 128 -9.53 9.69 0.46
N ASP A 129 -8.79 10.79 0.52
CA ASP A 129 -9.32 12.12 0.16
C ASP A 129 -9.80 12.17 -1.29
N LYS A 130 -9.04 11.58 -2.22
CA LYS A 130 -9.43 11.49 -3.62
C LYS A 130 -10.73 10.70 -3.82
N VAL A 131 -10.91 9.56 -3.12
CA VAL A 131 -12.12 8.76 -3.23
C VAL A 131 -13.31 9.48 -2.60
N ALA A 132 -13.11 10.12 -1.43
CA ALA A 132 -14.15 10.85 -0.73
C ALA A 132 -14.66 12.05 -1.54
N LEU A 133 -13.78 12.78 -2.23
CA LEU A 133 -14.16 13.90 -3.11
C LEU A 133 -14.97 13.46 -4.34
N ALA A 134 -14.91 12.18 -4.72
CA ALA A 134 -15.59 11.65 -5.90
C ALA A 134 -16.96 11.02 -5.59
N MET A 135 -17.45 11.13 -4.35
CA MET A 135 -18.72 10.57 -3.87
C MET A 135 -19.65 11.64 -3.32
#